data_AF-A0A358M6C8-F1
#
_entry.id   AF-A0A358M6C8-F1
#
_cell.length_a   1.000
_cell.length_b   1.000
_cell.length_c   1.000
_cell.angle_alpha   90.00
_cell.angle_beta   90.00
_cell.angle_gamma   90.00
#
_symmetry.space_group_name_H-M   'P 1'
#
loop_
_entity.id
_entity.type
_entity.pdbx_description
1 polymer ?
#
loop_
_entity_poly.entity_id
_entity_poly.type
_entity_poly.pdbx_seq_one_letter_code
_entity_poly.pdbx_strand_id
1 'polypeptide(L)' 'FPGDEIPIIRGSALKALESTSEDPNAPEYECINALMDAVDSYIPTPERPIDKPFLMP' A
#
# COMPACT_ATOMS: atom_id res chain seq x y z
N PHE A 1 -17.21 -9.27 -8.13
CA PHE A 1 -16.01 -8.48 -7.81
C PHE A 1 -16.21 -7.09 -8.41
N PRO A 2 -16.19 -6.02 -7.61
CA PRO A 2 -16.25 -4.66 -8.14
C PRO A 2 -14.90 -4.37 -8.81
N GLY A 3 -14.77 -4.71 -10.10
CA GLY A 3 -13.54 -4.47 -10.86
C GLY A 3 -13.26 -2.98 -11.07
N ASP A 4 -14.32 -2.16 -11.05
CA ASP A 4 -14.26 -0.73 -11.34
C ASP A 4 -13.85 0.13 -10.12
N GLU A 5 -13.93 -0.43 -8.91
CA GLU A 5 -13.61 0.29 -7.66
C GLU A 5 -12.19 0.01 -7.15
N ILE A 6 -11.47 -0.92 -7.77
CA ILE A 6 -10.13 -1.30 -7.34
C ILE A 6 -9.12 -0.23 -7.81
N PRO A 7 -8.31 0.35 -6.91
CA PRO A 7 -7.28 1.30 -7.29
C PRO A 7 -6.20 0.61 -8.13
N ILE A 8 -5.95 1.12 -9.34
CA ILE A 8 -4.88 0.65 -10.24
C ILE A 8 -3.85 1.76 -10.40
N ILE A 9 -2.71 1.61 -9.73
CA ILE A 9 -1.56 2.51 -9.86
C ILE A 9 -0.66 1.98 -10.97
N ARG A 10 -0.28 2.85 -11.92
CA ARG A 10 0.64 2.51 -13.01
C ARG A 10 2.03 3.05 -12.68
N GLY A 11 3.03 2.18 -12.69
CA GLY A 11 4.40 2.55 -12.37
C GLY A 11 5.40 1.45 -12.68
N SER A 12 6.63 1.61 -12.20
CA SER A 12 7.69 0.62 -12.40
C SER A 12 8.46 0.40 -11.08
N ALA A 13 8.27 -0.78 -10.49
CA ALA A 13 8.99 -1.17 -9.27
C ALA A 13 10.51 -1.31 -9.51
N LEU A 14 10.91 -1.73 -10.70
CA LEU A 14 12.32 -1.86 -11.07
C LEU A 14 13.01 -0.50 -11.12
N LYS A 15 12.38 0.52 -11.73
CA LYS A 15 12.93 1.88 -11.76
C LYS A 15 13.01 2.51 -10.37
N ALA A 16 12.03 2.26 -9.51
CA ALA A 16 12.07 2.70 -8.12
C ALA A 16 13.26 2.06 -7.38
N LEU A 17 13.54 0.77 -7.60
CA LEU A 17 14.62 0.06 -6.92
C LEU A 17 16.02 0.40 -7.46
N GLU A 18 16.14 0.63 -8.76
CA GLU A 18 17.40 1.00 -9.43
C GLU A 18 17.70 2.51 -9.40
N SER A 19 16.77 3.30 -8.87
CA SER A 19 16.95 4.73 -8.69
C SER A 19 18.20 5.03 -7.87
N THR A 20 19.08 5.87 -8.42
CA THR A 20 20.24 6.43 -7.72
C THR A 20 19.90 7.70 -6.96
N SER A 21 18.64 8.14 -7.01
CA SER A 21 18.17 9.35 -6.35
C SER A 21 18.07 9.10 -4.84
N GLU A 22 18.73 9.92 -4.03
CA GLU A 22 18.59 9.89 -2.56
C GLU A 22 17.38 10.69 -2.07
N ASP A 23 16.69 11.41 -2.96
CA ASP A 23 15.48 12.17 -2.65
C ASP A 23 14.27 11.23 -2.54
N PRO A 24 13.62 11.13 -1.36
CA PRO A 24 12.42 10.32 -1.18
C PRO A 24 11.22 10.75 -2.04
N ASN A 25 11.25 11.99 -2.57
CA ASN A 25 10.19 12.54 -3.41
C ASN A 25 10.53 12.47 -4.90
N ALA A 26 11.58 11.74 -5.27
CA ALA A 26 11.92 11.57 -6.68
C ALA A 26 10.76 10.89 -7.44
N PRO A 27 10.54 11.27 -8.72
CA PRO A 27 9.42 10.78 -9.51
C PRO A 27 9.42 9.25 -9.69
N GLU A 28 10.58 8.60 -9.54
CA GLU A 28 10.71 7.14 -9.57
C GLU A 28 10.02 6.46 -8.39
N TYR A 29 9.94 7.11 -7.23
CA TYR A 29 9.32 6.59 -6.01
C TYR A 29 7.82 6.90 -5.90
N GLU A 30 7.34 7.89 -6.65
CA GLU A 30 5.95 8.37 -6.59
C GLU A 30 4.93 7.23 -6.78
N CYS A 31 5.21 6.29 -7.69
CA CYS A 31 4.30 5.17 -7.93
C CYS A 31 4.21 4.19 -6.75
N ILE A 32 5.28 4.08 -5.95
CA ILE A 32 5.29 3.24 -4.74
C ILE A 32 4.56 3.95 -3.61
N ASN A 33 4.78 5.26 -3.44
CA ASN A 33 4.07 6.06 -2.45
C ASN A 33 2.55 6.05 -2.71
N ALA A 34 2.14 6.28 -3.96
CA ALA A 34 0.73 6.21 -4.35
C ALA A 34 0.11 4.82 -4.15
N LEU A 35 0.90 3.75 -4.30
CA LEU A 35 0.44 2.39 -4.01
C LEU A 35 0.25 2.17 -2.50
N MET A 36 1.16 2.66 -1.66
CA MET A 36 1.02 2.56 -0.21
C MET A 36 -0.20 3.37 0.29
N ASP A 37 -0.40 4.58 -0.22
CA ASP A 37 -1.57 5.40 0.13
C ASP A 37 -2.90 4.73 -0.27
N ALA A 38 -2.93 4.09 -1.45
CA ALA A 38 -4.09 3.34 -1.91
C ALA A 38 -4.36 2.10 -1.05
N VAL A 39 -3.31 1.42 -0.57
CA VAL A 39 -3.44 0.29 0.35
C VAL A 39 -4.05 0.75 1.68
N ASP A 40 -3.52 1.82 2.27
CA ASP A 40 -3.99 2.34 3.55
C ASP A 40 -5.44 2.85 3.50
N SER A 41 -5.85 3.44 2.37
CA SER A 41 -7.21 3.97 2.18
C SER A 41 -8.23 2.91 1.75
N TYR A 42 -7.83 1.96 0.91
CA TYR A 42 -8.73 0.95 0.35
C TYR A 42 -8.90 -0.26 1.28
N ILE A 43 -7.88 -0.61 2.06
CA ILE A 43 -7.93 -1.75 2.99
C ILE A 43 -8.24 -1.23 4.40
N PRO A 44 -9.46 -1.44 4.92
CA PRO A 44 -9.80 -1.01 6.27
C PRO A 44 -8.94 -1.76 7.29
N THR A 45 -8.48 -1.04 8.33
CA THR A 45 -7.74 -1.66 9.43
C THR A 45 -8.63 -2.72 10.09
N PRO A 46 -8.17 -3.98 10.22
CA PRO A 46 -8.98 -5.04 10.80
C PRO A 46 -9.29 -4.74 12.27
N GLU A 47 -10.52 -5.03 12.69
CA GLU A 47 -10.92 -4.90 14.08
C GLU A 47 -10.09 -5.83 14.95
N ARG A 48 -9.48 -5.24 16.00
CA ARG A 48 -8.74 -6.02 16.99
C ARG A 48 -9.75 -6.80 17.83
N PRO A 49 -9.66 -8.14 17.91
CA PRO A 49 -10.63 -8.96 18.62
C PRO A 49 -10.41 -8.91 20.14
N ILE A 50 -10.65 -7.73 20.75
CA ILE A 50 -10.50 -7.52 22.20
C ILE A 50 -11.69 -8.04 23.02
N ASP A 51 -12.87 -8.13 22.40
CA ASP A 51 -14.11 -8.58 23.04
C ASP A 51 -14.30 -10.11 22.97
N LYS A 52 -13.36 -10.82 22.34
CA LYS A 52 -13.37 -12.28 22.31
C LYS A 52 -12.73 -12.82 23.58
N PRO A 53 -13.24 -13.94 24.14
CA PRO A 53 -12.57 -14.59 25.25
C PRO A 53 -11.11 -14.88 24.88
N PHE A 54 -10.20 -14.68 25.83
CA PHE A 54 -8.78 -14.91 25.63
C PHE A 54 -8.56 -16.33 25.10
N LEU A 55 -8.05 -16.42 23.87
CA LEU A 55 -7.80 -17.68 23.17
C LEU A 55 -6.39 -17.60 22.59
N MET A 56 -5.46 -18.24 23.29
CA MET A 56 -4.07 -18.44 22.88
C MET A 56 -3.92 -19.96 22.69
N PRO A 57 -3.99 -20.47 21.44
CA PRO A 57 -3.77 -21.88 21.16
C PRO A 57 -2.29 -22.27 21.32
#